data_AF-A0A2V6RD50-F1
#
_entry.id   AF-A0A2V6RD50-F1
#
_cell.length_a   1.000
_cell.length_b   1.000
_cell.length_c   1.000
_cell.angle_alpha   90.00
_cell.angle_beta   90.00
_cell.angle_gamma   90.00
#
_symmetry.space_group_name_H-M   'P 1'
#
loop_
_entity.id
_entity.type
_entity.pdbx_description
1 polymer ?
#
loop_
_entity_poly.entity_id
_entity_poly.type
_entity_poly.pdbx_seq_one_letter_code
_entity_poly.pdbx_strand_id
1 'polypeptide(L)' 'RVLACPVEALDSAGRPLPRAAFGAHIAAPGEVWLFGPSPGRSWDSRYFGPVPATSVRGVVRPVLTVDKESR' A
#
# COMPACT_ATOMS: atom_id res chain seq x y z
N ARG A 1 -7.13 -7.94 14.62
CA ARG A 1 -5.70 -7.68 14.93
C ARG A 1 -5.18 -6.82 13.78
N VAL A 2 -5.03 -5.51 13.97
CA VAL A 2 -4.51 -4.63 12.90
C VAL A 2 -3.05 -5.00 12.72
N LEU A 3 -2.70 -5.58 11.57
CA LEU A 3 -1.32 -5.85 11.19
C LEU A 3 -0.66 -4.49 10.99
N ALA A 4 -0.04 -3.95 12.05
CA ALA A 4 0.75 -2.73 11.97
C ALA A 4 2.03 -3.05 11.18
N CYS A 5 1.94 -3.01 9.85
CA CYS A 5 3.11 -2.98 9.00
C CYS A 5 3.73 -1.58 9.12
N PRO A 6 5.00 -1.46 9.55
CA PRO A 6 5.64 -0.17 9.72
C PRO A 6 5.65 0.62 8.40
N VAL A 7 5.51 1.93 8.53
CA VAL A 7 5.57 2.92 7.46
C VAL A 7 6.94 3.58 7.57
N GLU A 8 7.68 3.65 6.46
CA GLU A 8 9.03 4.22 6.45
C GLU A 8 8.96 5.76 6.35
N ALA A 9 9.93 6.45 6.93
CA ALA A 9 10.04 7.91 6.80
C ALA A 9 10.75 8.32 5.50
N LEU A 10 11.59 7.44 4.96
CA LEU A 10 12.41 7.67 3.78
C LEU A 10 12.25 6.52 2.79
N ASP A 11 12.40 6.80 1.51
CA ASP A 11 12.48 5.76 0.49
C ASP A 11 13.90 5.17 0.38
N SER A 12 14.09 4.20 -0.52
CA SER A 12 15.39 3.55 -0.73
C SER A 12 16.48 4.47 -1.28
N ALA A 13 16.13 5.67 -1.73
CA ALA A 13 17.07 6.72 -2.15
C ALA A 13 17.26 7.80 -1.07
N GLY A 14 16.69 7.63 0.13
CA GLY A 14 16.78 8.58 1.23
C GLY A 14 15.86 9.79 1.08
N ARG A 15 14.91 9.79 0.14
CA ARG A 15 13.96 10.89 -0.04
C ARG A 15 12.82 10.78 0.99
N PRO A 16 12.36 11.88 1.59
CA PRO A 16 11.24 11.87 2.53
C PRO A 16 9.95 11.32 1.90
N LEU A 17 9.27 10.43 2.61
CA LEU A 17 7.97 9.91 2.23
C LEU A 17 6.88 10.62 3.05
N PRO A 18 6.02 11.45 2.43
CA PRO A 18 4.91 12.09 3.13
C PRO A 18 3.92 11.02 3.60
N ARG A 19 3.42 11.17 4.83
CA ARG A 19 2.51 10.22 5.45
C ARG A 19 1.10 10.81 5.48
N ALA A 20 0.10 9.97 5.23
CA ALA A 20 -1.28 10.34 5.50
C ALA A 20 -1.44 10.64 7.00
N ALA A 21 -2.40 11.50 7.35
CA ALA A 21 -2.64 11.88 8.74
C ALA A 21 -2.76 10.62 9.63
N PHE A 22 -2.15 10.63 10.81
CA PHE A 22 -2.21 9.49 11.71
C PHE A 22 -3.64 9.35 12.27
N GLY A 23 -4.25 8.16 12.18
CA GLY A 23 -5.60 7.94 12.70
C GLY A 23 -6.38 6.87 11.95
N ALA A 24 -7.65 6.73 12.33
CA ALA A 24 -8.61 5.89 11.62
C ALA A 24 -9.12 6.64 10.39
N HIS A 25 -9.02 6.00 9.23
CA HIS A 25 -9.55 6.53 7.97
C HIS A 25 -10.67 5.63 7.49
N ILE A 26 -11.77 6.26 7.07
CA ILE A 26 -12.88 5.57 6.41
C ILE A 26 -12.85 6.03 4.96
N ALA A 27 -12.63 5.09 4.03
CA ALA A 27 -12.75 5.39 2.61
C ALA A 27 -14.21 5.75 2.30
N ALA A 28 -14.42 6.84 1.56
CA ALA A 28 -15.74 7.27 1.17
C ALA A 28 -16.35 6.32 0.11
N PRO A 29 -17.66 6.38 -0.14
CA PRO A 29 -18.25 5.68 -1.27
C PRO A 29 -17.53 6.05 -2.58
N GLY A 30 -17.13 5.03 -3.34
CA GLY A 30 -16.37 5.21 -4.59
C GLY A 30 -14.85 5.35 -4.40
N GLU A 31 -14.35 5.25 -3.18
CA GLU A 31 -12.92 5.18 -2.89
C GLU A 31 -12.49 3.78 -2.44
N VAL A 32 -11.20 3.50 -2.58
CA VAL A 32 -10.57 2.27 -2.08
C VAL A 32 -9.31 2.59 -1.28
N TRP A 33 -9.04 1.77 -0.26
CA TRP A 33 -7.80 1.83 0.50
C TRP A 33 -6.84 0.75 0.00
N LEU A 34 -5.71 1.17 -0.58
CA LEU A 34 -4.68 0.26 -1.10
C LEU A 34 -3.73 -0.15 0.03
N PHE A 35 -3.40 -1.43 0.10
CA PHE A 35 -2.50 -1.98 1.11
C PHE A 35 -1.60 -3.06 0.51
N GLY A 36 -0.28 -2.86 0.61
CA GLY A 36 0.71 -3.88 0.28
C GLY A 36 1.24 -4.57 1.54
N PRO A 37 1.28 -5.91 1.57
CA PRO A 37 1.62 -6.68 2.76
C PRO A 37 3.13 -6.71 3.07
N SER A 38 3.99 -6.16 2.20
CA SER A 38 5.45 -6.17 2.40
C SER A 38 5.87 -5.07 3.38
N PRO A 39 6.35 -5.41 4.59
CA PRO A 39 6.77 -4.42 5.59
C PRO A 39 7.92 -3.57 5.05
N GLY A 40 7.86 -2.26 5.26
CA GLY A 40 8.91 -1.31 4.87
C GLY A 40 9.16 -1.16 3.35
N ARG A 41 8.42 -1.88 2.50
CA ARG A 41 8.64 -1.92 1.03
C ARG A 41 7.35 -1.75 0.23
N SER A 42 6.33 -1.15 0.82
CA SER A 42 5.08 -0.83 0.13
C SER A 42 4.86 0.67 0.13
N TRP A 43 4.60 1.24 -1.04
CA TRP A 43 4.09 2.60 -1.23
C TRP A 43 2.60 2.50 -1.51
N ASP A 44 1.77 2.76 -0.49
CA ASP A 44 0.31 2.56 -0.55
C ASP A 44 -0.47 3.61 0.24
N SER A 45 -1.78 3.40 0.46
CA SER A 45 -2.68 4.38 1.07
C SER A 45 -2.30 4.82 2.49
N ARG A 46 -1.36 4.13 3.15
CA ARG A 46 -0.77 4.64 4.40
C ARG A 46 0.02 5.94 4.22
N TYR A 47 0.48 6.24 3.00
CA TYR A 47 1.20 7.47 2.66
C TYR A 47 0.31 8.51 1.98
N PHE A 48 -0.48 8.07 0.99
CA PHE A 48 -1.26 9.00 0.14
C PHE A 48 -2.77 8.97 0.41
N GLY A 49 -3.25 8.15 1.34
CA GLY A 49 -4.66 8.04 1.68
C GLY A 49 -5.49 7.21 0.68
N PRO A 50 -6.83 7.27 0.77
CA PRO A 50 -7.70 6.56 -0.15
C PRO A 50 -7.55 7.08 -1.59
N VAL A 51 -7.93 6.25 -2.57
CA VAL A 51 -7.89 6.62 -3.99
C VAL A 51 -9.24 6.36 -4.66
N PRO A 52 -9.60 7.10 -5.73
CA PRO A 52 -10.82 6.83 -6.47
C PRO A 52 -10.82 5.41 -7.06
N ALA A 53 -11.92 4.68 -6.89
CA ALA A 53 -12.09 3.35 -7.48
C ALA A 53 -12.00 3.37 -9.01
N THR A 54 -12.34 4.49 -9.65
CA THR A 54 -12.20 4.72 -11.09
C THR A 54 -10.75 4.70 -11.57
N SER A 55 -9.78 4.90 -10.69
CA SER A 55 -8.35 4.77 -11.00
C SER A 55 -7.88 3.31 -11.08
N VAL A 56 -8.69 2.36 -10.59
CA VAL A 56 -8.37 0.93 -10.64
C VAL A 56 -8.61 0.40 -12.04
N ARG A 57 -7.54 -0.04 -12.70
CA ARG A 57 -7.61 -0.59 -14.06
C ARG A 57 -8.25 -1.98 -14.14
N GLY A 58 -8.15 -2.76 -13.07
CA GLY A 58 -8.69 -4.12 -13.03
C GLY A 58 -8.05 -4.96 -11.93
N VAL A 59 -8.52 -6.19 -11.80
CA VAL A 59 -8.00 -7.18 -10.84
C VAL A 59 -6.95 -8.04 -11.51
N VAL A 60 -5.74 -8.06 -10.96
CA VAL A 60 -4.67 -8.93 -11.45
C VAL A 60 -4.94 -10.36 -10.98
N ARG A 61 -4.98 -11.31 -11.94
CA ARG A 61 -5.02 -12.74 -11.66
C ARG A 61 -3.64 -13.33 -11.95
N PRO A 62 -2.98 -13.98 -10.98
CA PRO A 62 -1.69 -14.60 -11.23
C PRO A 62 -1.85 -15.74 -12.25
N VAL A 63 -1.02 -15.74 -13.28
CA VAL A 63 -0.93 -16.82 -14.29
C VAL A 63 0.29 -17.70 -14.03
N LEU A 64 1.39 -17.08 -13.62
CA LEU A 64 2.63 -17.72 -13.23
C LEU A 64 3.22 -16.97 -12.03
N THR A 65 3.56 -17.70 -10.99
CA THR A 65 4.30 -17.20 -9.83
C THR A 65 5.54 -18.06 -9.64
N VAL A 66 6.65 -17.44 -9.25
CA VAL A 66 7.85 -18.16 -8.82
C VAL A 66 7.93 -18.09 -7.30
N ASP A 67 8.25 -19.21 -6.67
CA ASP A 67 8.39 -19.25 -5.23
C ASP A 67 9.62 -18.44 -4.81
N LYS A 68 9.52 -17.76 -3.66
CA LYS A 68 10.66 -17.01 -3.11
C LYS A 68 11.84 -17.91 -2.70
N GLU A 69 11.59 -19.20 -2.50
CA GLU A 69 12.55 -20.19 -2.00
C GLU A 69 13.46 -20.77 -3.10
N SER A 70 13.24 -20.42 -4.37
CA SER A 70 14.06 -20.91 -5.49
C SER A 70 15.40 -20.17 -5.63
N ARG A 71 15.96 -19.61 -4.55
CA ARG A 71 17.20 -18.83 -4.57
C ARG A 71 18.16 -19.23 -3.46
#